data_AF-A0A945HVN2-F1
#
_entry.id   AF-A0A945HVN2-F1
#
_cell.length_a   1.000
_cell.length_b   1.000
_cell.length_c   1.000
_cell.angle_alpha   90.00
_cell.angle_beta   90.00
_cell.angle_gamma   90.00
#
_symmetry.space_group_name_H-M   'P 1'
#
loop_
_entity.id
_entity.type
_entity.pdbx_description
1 polymer ?
#
loop_
_entity_poly.entity_id
_entity_poly.type
_entity_poly.pdbx_seq_one_letter_code
_entity_poly.pdbx_strand_id
1 'polypeptide(L)'
;MKKLFILLVGLISLGFCSFGVANAQANQVDLVLFYGEGCTYCSKAQVYLDDLQKEYPSLNVIEYEVYNDQENYDLLDETAFAYGVEVKGVPTIFINNDALSGFNDSTVSKIKGNVEYCIENECTSPLNQSLVGDGNDSLKNFIAPVVFVLITLIIVFFFKKHTGKKR
;
A
#
# COMPACT_ATOMS: atom_id res chain seq x y z
N MET A 1 -46.27 9.59 27.40
CA MET A 1 -44.80 9.42 27.42
C MET A 1 -44.28 8.43 26.36
N LYS A 2 -44.93 7.27 26.12
CA LYS A 2 -44.50 6.29 25.10
C LYS A 2 -44.57 6.80 23.64
N LYS A 3 -45.57 7.62 23.31
CA LYS A 3 -45.73 8.22 21.97
C LYS A 3 -44.70 9.30 21.63
N LEU A 4 -44.14 9.97 22.65
CA LEU A 4 -43.08 10.97 22.49
C LEU A 4 -41.72 10.28 22.22
N PHE A 5 -41.50 9.11 22.81
CA PHE A 5 -40.32 8.28 22.54
C PHE A 5 -40.31 7.72 21.11
N ILE A 6 -41.48 7.32 20.57
CA ILE A 6 -41.60 6.78 19.21
C ILE A 6 -41.32 7.85 18.13
N LEU A 7 -41.75 9.10 18.37
CA LEU A 7 -41.48 10.23 17.46
C LEU A 7 -40.00 10.64 17.44
N LEU A 8 -39.32 10.59 18.59
CA LEU A 8 -37.88 10.90 18.68
C LEU A 8 -37.02 9.81 18.00
N VAL A 9 -37.39 8.53 18.15
CA VAL A 9 -36.69 7.42 17.48
C VAL A 9 -36.90 7.45 15.96
N GLY A 10 -38.09 7.84 15.49
CA GLY A 10 -38.38 8.02 14.06
C GLY A 10 -37.59 9.17 13.42
N LEU A 11 -37.43 10.29 14.11
CA LEU A 11 -36.63 11.44 13.63
C LEU A 11 -35.12 11.14 13.58
N ILE A 12 -34.61 10.30 14.49
CA ILE A 12 -33.21 9.85 14.47
C ILE A 12 -32.96 8.85 13.32
N SER A 13 -33.96 8.06 12.94
CA SER A 13 -33.88 7.08 11.84
C SER A 13 -33.76 7.71 10.45
N LEU A 14 -34.32 8.91 10.22
CA LEU A 14 -34.21 9.59 8.91
C LEU A 14 -32.88 10.35 8.72
N GLY A 15 -32.13 10.62 9.79
CA GLY A 15 -30.83 11.31 9.72
C GLY A 15 -29.64 10.40 9.40
N PHE A 16 -29.83 9.08 9.40
CA PHE A 16 -28.72 8.10 9.34
C PHE A 16 -28.37 7.61 7.92
N CYS A 17 -29.11 8.01 6.88
CA CYS A 17 -28.85 7.60 5.49
C CYS A 17 -27.70 8.37 4.80
N SER A 18 -27.08 9.36 5.44
CA SER A 18 -26.04 10.19 4.80
C SER A 18 -24.61 9.73 5.03
N PHE A 19 -24.37 8.65 5.78
CA PHE A 19 -23.02 8.16 6.04
C PHE A 19 -22.65 7.01 5.10
N GLY A 20 -21.97 7.34 4.01
CA GLY A 20 -21.21 6.34 3.25
C GLY A 20 -21.13 6.58 1.75
N VAL A 21 -20.75 7.78 1.31
CA VAL A 21 -20.13 7.87 -0.02
C VAL A 21 -18.71 7.34 0.15
N ALA A 22 -18.51 6.05 -0.13
CA ALA A 22 -17.17 5.50 -0.27
C ALA A 22 -16.54 6.17 -1.49
N ASN A 23 -15.71 7.18 -1.26
CA ASN A 23 -14.81 7.67 -2.31
C ASN A 23 -13.87 6.52 -2.62
N ALA A 24 -13.98 5.94 -3.82
CA ALA A 24 -12.96 5.07 -4.37
C ALA A 24 -11.73 5.95 -4.63
N GLN A 25 -10.94 6.16 -3.58
CA GLN A 25 -9.67 6.86 -3.69
C GLN A 25 -8.69 5.91 -4.37
N ALA A 26 -8.13 6.35 -5.50
CA ALA A 26 -7.13 5.58 -6.23
C ALA A 26 -5.97 5.20 -5.30
N ASN A 27 -5.52 3.95 -5.40
CA ASN A 27 -4.39 3.48 -4.63
C ASN A 27 -3.13 4.28 -4.97
N GLN A 28 -2.30 4.54 -3.96
CA GLN A 28 -0.97 5.12 -4.18
C GLN A 28 -0.05 4.02 -4.73
N VAL A 29 0.77 4.37 -5.71
CA VAL A 29 1.68 3.44 -6.37
C VAL A 29 3.10 3.93 -6.19
N ASP A 30 3.93 3.16 -5.49
CA ASP A 30 5.35 3.43 -5.39
C ASP A 30 6.12 2.72 -6.51
N LEU A 31 6.98 3.46 -7.19
CA LEU A 31 7.96 2.96 -8.14
C LEU A 31 9.34 3.45 -7.69
N VAL A 32 10.30 2.53 -7.61
CA VAL A 32 11.68 2.85 -7.24
C VAL A 32 12.57 2.79 -8.46
N LEU A 33 13.31 3.87 -8.73
CA LEU A 33 14.32 3.97 -9.77
C LEU A 33 15.70 4.09 -9.14
N PHE A 34 16.56 3.11 -9.39
CA PHE A 34 17.99 3.24 -9.16
C PHE A 34 18.67 3.72 -10.45
N TYR A 35 19.41 4.82 -10.35
CA TYR A 35 20.03 5.49 -11.49
C TYR A 35 21.49 5.85 -11.21
N GLY A 36 22.22 6.20 -12.27
CA GLY A 36 23.59 6.70 -12.18
C GLY A 36 23.72 8.09 -12.78
N GLU A 37 24.48 8.98 -12.13
CA GLU A 37 24.78 10.30 -12.69
C GLU A 37 25.54 10.16 -14.03
N GLY A 38 25.09 10.89 -15.06
CA GLY A 38 25.66 10.79 -16.42
C GLY A 38 25.19 9.59 -17.25
N CYS A 39 24.32 8.73 -16.73
CA CYS A 39 23.72 7.61 -17.45
C CYS A 39 22.65 8.07 -18.45
N THR A 40 22.94 7.96 -19.76
CA THR A 40 22.00 8.39 -20.83
C THR A 40 20.64 7.68 -20.79
N TYR A 41 20.60 6.38 -20.45
CA TYR A 41 19.35 5.63 -20.36
C TYR A 41 18.54 6.00 -19.12
N CYS A 42 19.21 6.39 -18.04
CA CYS A 42 18.58 6.83 -16.81
C CYS A 42 17.85 8.16 -17.02
N SER A 43 18.47 9.13 -17.70
CA SER A 43 17.81 10.38 -18.04
C SER A 43 16.56 10.18 -18.91
N LYS A 44 16.56 9.19 -19.81
CA LYS A 44 15.37 8.83 -20.58
C LYS A 44 14.26 8.24 -19.72
N ALA A 45 14.62 7.39 -18.75
CA ALA A 45 13.68 6.83 -17.80
C ALA A 45 13.05 7.92 -16.93
N GLN A 46 13.86 8.86 -16.41
CA GLN A 46 13.39 9.99 -15.60
C GLN A 46 12.39 10.86 -16.36
N VAL A 47 12.72 11.28 -17.60
CA VAL A 47 11.80 12.08 -18.43
C VAL A 47 10.47 11.35 -18.66
N TYR A 48 10.53 10.05 -18.93
CA TYR A 48 9.32 9.26 -19.11
C TYR A 48 8.49 9.15 -17.82
N LEU A 49 9.14 8.92 -16.68
CA LEU A 49 8.48 8.81 -15.38
C LEU A 49 7.87 10.15 -14.95
N ASP A 50 8.53 11.28 -15.21
CA ASP A 50 7.99 12.62 -14.97
C ASP A 50 6.69 12.85 -15.76
N ASP A 51 6.65 12.42 -17.02
CA ASP A 51 5.44 12.52 -17.84
C ASP A 51 4.35 11.55 -17.36
N LEU A 52 4.74 10.35 -16.92
CA LEU A 52 3.82 9.36 -16.39
C LEU A 52 3.18 9.81 -15.07
N GLN A 53 3.92 10.49 -14.18
CA GLN A 53 3.36 11.06 -12.95
C GLN A 53 2.32 12.16 -13.21
N LYS A 54 2.44 12.90 -14.32
CA LYS A 54 1.42 13.87 -14.74
C LYS A 54 0.14 13.18 -15.21
N GLU A 55 0.26 12.03 -15.89
CA GLU A 55 -0.87 11.19 -16.31
C GLU A 55 -1.53 10.48 -15.12
N TYR A 56 -0.73 10.03 -14.15
CA TYR A 56 -1.14 9.28 -12.97
C TYR A 56 -0.66 9.95 -11.67
N PRO A 57 -1.41 10.92 -11.10
CA PRO A 57 -0.99 11.64 -9.90
C PRO A 57 -0.83 10.80 -8.63
N SER A 58 -1.35 9.56 -8.62
CA SER A 58 -1.13 8.59 -7.53
C SER A 58 0.22 7.85 -7.63
N LEU A 59 0.97 8.04 -8.72
CA LEU A 59 2.30 7.47 -8.91
C LEU A 59 3.34 8.30 -8.17
N ASN A 60 3.99 7.67 -7.21
CA ASN A 60 5.12 8.19 -6.48
C ASN A 60 6.41 7.53 -7.02
N VAL A 61 7.30 8.34 -7.60
CA VAL A 61 8.60 7.89 -8.11
C VAL A 61 9.67 8.23 -7.07
N ILE A 62 10.37 7.21 -6.61
CA ILE A 62 11.44 7.31 -5.61
C ILE A 62 12.76 7.01 -6.31
N GLU A 63 13.71 7.93 -6.24
CA GLU A 63 14.95 7.83 -7.01
C GLU A 63 16.18 7.73 -6.10
N TYR A 64 17.09 6.83 -6.45
CA TYR A 64 18.36 6.61 -5.76
C TYR A 64 19.53 6.65 -6.74
N GLU A 65 20.46 7.57 -6.53
CA GLU A 65 21.71 7.65 -7.30
C GLU A 65 22.70 6.64 -6.72
N VAL A 66 23.30 5.77 -7.56
CA VAL A 66 24.14 4.65 -7.07
C VAL A 66 25.59 4.71 -7.52
N TYR A 67 26.00 5.63 -8.39
CA TYR A 67 27.41 5.72 -8.81
C TYR A 67 28.29 6.43 -7.79
N ASN A 68 27.73 7.41 -7.08
CA ASN A 68 28.45 8.25 -6.14
C ASN A 68 27.97 8.09 -4.69
N ASP A 69 27.02 7.18 -4.45
CA ASP A 69 26.48 6.88 -3.12
C ASP A 69 26.46 5.37 -2.87
N GLN A 70 27.35 4.93 -1.99
CA GLN A 70 27.50 3.51 -1.65
C GLN A 70 26.29 2.98 -0.88
N GLU A 71 25.63 3.78 -0.05
CA GLU A 71 24.47 3.34 0.72
C GLU A 71 23.30 3.04 -0.22
N ASN A 72 23.13 3.86 -1.26
CA ASN A 72 22.12 3.62 -2.30
C ASN A 72 22.46 2.41 -3.19
N TYR A 73 23.75 2.17 -3.45
CA TYR A 73 24.19 0.96 -4.15
C TYR A 73 23.89 -0.30 -3.33
N ASP A 74 24.18 -0.27 -2.04
CA ASP A 74 23.87 -1.39 -1.12
C ASP A 74 22.35 -1.63 -1.07
N LEU A 75 21.54 -0.57 -1.04
CA LEU A 75 20.08 -0.67 -1.13
C LEU A 75 19.59 -1.27 -2.46
N LEU A 76 20.25 -0.96 -3.58
CA LEU A 76 19.95 -1.59 -4.87
C LEU A 76 20.21 -3.10 -4.82
N ASP A 77 21.34 -3.52 -4.25
CA ASP A 77 21.69 -4.93 -4.12
C ASP A 77 20.71 -5.68 -3.20
N GLU A 78 20.35 -5.10 -2.05
CA GLU A 78 19.35 -5.67 -1.13
C GLU A 78 17.97 -5.79 -1.79
N THR A 79 17.55 -4.76 -2.52
CA THR A 79 16.27 -4.76 -3.23
C THR A 79 16.25 -5.80 -4.34
N ALA A 80 17.32 -5.89 -5.15
CA ALA A 80 17.44 -6.91 -6.18
C ALA A 80 17.40 -8.33 -5.59
N PHE A 81 18.08 -8.55 -4.46
CA PHE A 81 18.03 -9.81 -3.72
C PHE A 81 16.60 -10.18 -3.28
N ALA A 82 15.85 -9.21 -2.75
CA ALA A 82 14.45 -9.43 -2.33
C ALA A 82 13.49 -9.75 -3.50
N TYR A 83 13.84 -9.34 -4.73
CA TYR A 83 13.13 -9.71 -5.95
C TYR A 83 13.68 -10.99 -6.60
N GLY A 84 14.73 -11.59 -6.06
CA GLY A 84 15.37 -12.79 -6.61
C GLY A 84 16.03 -12.55 -7.96
N VAL A 85 16.49 -11.32 -8.22
CA VAL A 85 17.16 -10.93 -9.47
C VAL A 85 18.57 -10.43 -9.20
N GLU A 86 19.43 -10.52 -10.22
CA GLU A 86 20.76 -9.90 -10.19
C GLU A 86 20.72 -8.52 -10.84
N VAL A 87 21.38 -7.55 -10.22
CA VAL A 87 21.57 -6.20 -10.77
C VAL A 87 22.51 -6.29 -11.97
N LYS A 88 22.04 -5.84 -13.14
CA LYS A 88 22.85 -5.81 -14.38
C LYS A 88 23.41 -4.43 -14.72
N GLY A 89 23.00 -3.40 -13.98
CA GLY A 89 23.33 -2.00 -14.21
C GLY A 89 22.12 -1.09 -14.07
N VAL A 90 22.31 0.19 -14.37
CA VAL A 90 21.27 1.22 -14.28
C VAL A 90 20.77 1.66 -15.68
N PRO A 91 19.52 2.15 -15.79
CA PRO A 91 18.53 2.23 -14.73
C PRO A 91 17.99 0.85 -14.34
N THR A 92 17.72 0.64 -13.06
CA THR A 92 16.93 -0.50 -12.59
C THR A 92 15.70 0.02 -11.88
N ILE A 93 14.52 -0.46 -12.30
CA ILE A 93 13.23 0.02 -11.84
C ILE A 93 12.50 -1.13 -11.16
N PHE A 94 11.98 -0.88 -9.97
CA PHE A 94 11.12 -1.80 -9.24
C PHE A 94 9.73 -1.21 -9.08
N ILE A 95 8.71 -2.02 -9.38
CA ILE A 95 7.30 -1.66 -9.19
C ILE A 95 6.52 -2.94 -8.99
N ASN A 96 5.63 -2.98 -7.99
CA ASN A 96 4.88 -4.19 -7.64
C ASN A 96 5.84 -5.39 -7.45
N ASN A 97 5.64 -6.49 -8.18
CA ASN A 97 6.49 -7.68 -8.16
C ASN A 97 7.49 -7.73 -9.32
N ASP A 98 7.61 -6.65 -10.10
CA ASP A 98 8.47 -6.59 -11.28
C ASP A 98 9.77 -5.82 -10.99
N ALA A 99 10.89 -6.41 -11.40
CA ALA A 99 12.19 -5.76 -11.49
C ALA A 99 12.59 -5.61 -12.96
N LEU A 100 12.80 -4.38 -13.41
CA LEU A 100 13.02 -4.01 -14.80
C LEU A 100 14.41 -3.39 -14.95
N SER A 101 15.31 -4.09 -15.64
CA SER A 101 16.66 -3.59 -15.90
C SER A 101 16.77 -2.96 -17.29
N GLY A 102 17.38 -1.77 -17.34
CA GLY A 102 17.53 -0.96 -18.56
C GLY A 102 16.24 -0.25 -18.98
N PHE A 103 16.35 0.60 -20.00
CA PHE A 103 15.22 1.40 -20.47
C PHE A 103 15.06 1.33 -21.99
N ASN A 104 13.93 0.77 -22.43
CA ASN A 104 13.52 0.58 -23.82
C ASN A 104 11.98 0.51 -23.91
N ASP A 105 11.44 0.33 -25.12
CA ASP A 105 9.99 0.30 -25.37
C ASP A 105 9.25 -0.81 -24.61
N SER A 106 9.90 -1.96 -24.39
CA SER A 106 9.33 -3.05 -23.59
C SER A 106 9.27 -2.66 -22.12
N THR A 107 10.31 -2.02 -21.59
CA THR A 107 10.31 -1.47 -20.22
C THR A 107 9.20 -0.44 -20.05
N VAL A 108 9.05 0.49 -20.99
CA VAL A 108 7.98 1.52 -20.97
C VAL A 108 6.60 0.89 -20.85
N SER A 109 6.32 -0.13 -21.65
CA SER A 109 5.03 -0.81 -21.65
C SER A 109 4.76 -1.55 -20.32
N LYS A 110 5.80 -2.16 -19.73
CA LYS A 110 5.71 -2.84 -18.43
C LYS A 110 5.51 -1.87 -17.27
N ILE A 111 6.19 -0.73 -17.28
CA ILE A 111 6.00 0.32 -16.26
C ILE A 111 4.55 0.78 -16.29
N LYS A 112 4.05 1.22 -17.45
CA LYS A 112 2.67 1.70 -17.57
C LYS A 112 1.65 0.66 -17.13
N GLY A 113 1.80 -0.59 -17.58
CA GLY A 113 0.91 -1.68 -17.18
C GLY A 113 0.89 -1.96 -15.68
N ASN A 114 2.05 -1.91 -15.01
CA ASN A 114 2.11 -2.06 -13.55
C ASN A 114 1.49 -0.86 -12.82
N VAL A 115 1.69 0.36 -13.31
CA VAL A 115 1.07 1.56 -12.72
C VAL A 115 -0.45 1.47 -12.82
N GLU A 116 -0.99 1.17 -14.00
CA GLU A 116 -2.43 0.99 -14.21
C GLU A 116 -3.00 -0.12 -13.32
N TYR A 117 -2.30 -1.26 -13.24
CA TYR A 117 -2.69 -2.36 -12.36
C TYR A 117 -2.74 -1.94 -10.89
N CYS A 118 -1.70 -1.28 -10.38
CA CYS A 118 -1.59 -0.89 -8.97
C CYS A 118 -2.49 0.26 -8.56
N ILE A 119 -3.04 1.02 -9.52
CA ILE A 119 -4.08 2.02 -9.22
C ILE A 119 -5.40 1.34 -8.86
N GLU A 120 -5.69 0.21 -9.50
CA GLU A 120 -6.94 -0.55 -9.31
C GLU A 120 -6.81 -1.66 -8.26
N ASN A 121 -5.59 -2.07 -7.90
CA ASN A 121 -5.30 -3.18 -7.01
C ASN A 121 -4.33 -2.77 -5.89
N GLU A 122 -4.34 -3.48 -4.77
CA GLU A 122 -3.36 -3.24 -3.70
C GLU A 122 -1.99 -3.77 -4.13
N CYS A 123 -0.98 -2.88 -4.18
CA CYS A 123 0.40 -3.23 -4.46
C CYS A 123 1.28 -2.91 -3.25
N THR A 124 2.32 -3.73 -3.05
CA THR A 124 3.33 -3.48 -2.03
C THR A 124 4.40 -2.55 -2.59
N SER A 125 4.84 -1.59 -1.78
CA SER A 125 5.97 -0.71 -2.13
C SER A 125 7.26 -1.55 -2.27
N PRO A 126 8.06 -1.35 -3.34
CA PRO A 126 9.30 -2.10 -3.52
C PRO A 126 10.27 -2.00 -2.34
N LEU A 127 10.30 -0.85 -1.63
CA LEU A 127 11.16 -0.67 -0.47
C LEU A 127 10.70 -1.49 0.74
N ASN A 128 9.40 -1.77 0.86
CA ASN A 128 8.91 -2.65 1.91
C ASN A 128 9.31 -4.10 1.64
N GLN A 129 9.39 -4.51 0.38
CA GLN A 129 9.83 -5.86 0.02
C GLN A 129 11.28 -6.12 0.43
N SER A 130 12.15 -5.11 0.34
CA SER A 130 13.55 -5.19 0.81
C SER A 130 13.64 -5.29 2.35
N LEU A 131 12.69 -4.69 3.07
CA LEU A 131 12.63 -4.72 4.54
C LEU A 131 11.91 -5.96 5.09
N VAL A 132 11.09 -6.62 4.27
CA VAL A 132 10.33 -7.82 4.64
C VAL A 132 11.20 -9.06 4.39
N GLY A 133 12.12 -9.29 5.32
CA GLY A 133 12.50 -10.65 5.66
C GLY A 133 11.27 -11.36 6.24
N ASP A 134 10.55 -12.09 5.38
CA ASP A 134 9.55 -13.14 5.65
C ASP A 134 8.55 -12.92 6.82
N GLY A 135 7.29 -12.58 6.47
CA GLY A 135 6.10 -13.18 7.10
C GLY A 135 5.52 -12.59 8.39
N ASN A 136 4.91 -11.38 8.36
CA ASN A 136 4.04 -10.95 9.48
C ASN A 136 2.95 -9.90 9.16
N ASP A 137 2.35 -9.93 7.96
CA ASP A 137 1.21 -9.03 7.67
C ASP A 137 -0.14 -9.75 7.60
N SER A 138 -0.17 -11.06 7.33
CA SER A 138 -1.42 -11.84 7.42
C SER A 138 -1.90 -12.06 8.87
N LEU A 139 -1.00 -12.04 9.86
CA LEU A 139 -1.35 -12.29 11.26
C LEU A 139 -2.00 -11.08 11.93
N LYS A 140 -1.62 -9.85 11.56
CA LYS A 140 -2.16 -8.61 12.16
C LYS A 140 -3.65 -8.40 11.85
N ASN A 141 -4.06 -8.72 10.62
CA ASN A 141 -5.46 -8.57 10.18
C ASN A 141 -6.40 -9.60 10.84
N PHE A 142 -5.88 -10.71 11.37
CA PHE A 142 -6.67 -11.72 12.07
C PHE A 142 -6.77 -11.48 13.59
N ILE A 143 -5.81 -10.78 14.21
CA ILE A 143 -5.78 -10.55 15.66
C ILE A 143 -6.91 -9.58 16.09
N ALA A 144 -7.14 -8.51 15.33
CA ALA A 144 -8.12 -7.47 15.68
C ALA A 144 -9.57 -8.01 15.88
N PRO A 145 -10.16 -8.78 14.94
CA PRO A 145 -11.52 -9.29 15.12
C PRO A 145 -11.62 -10.35 16.23
N VAL A 146 -10.60 -11.19 16.41
CA VAL A 146 -10.58 -12.23 17.45
C VAL A 146 -10.57 -11.61 18.84
N VAL A 147 -9.74 -10.59 19.07
CA VAL A 147 -9.68 -9.87 20.34
C VAL A 147 -11.02 -9.16 20.64
N PHE A 148 -11.68 -8.57 19.63
CA PHE A 148 -13.00 -7.95 19.81
C PHE A 148 -14.08 -8.96 20.21
N VAL A 149 -14.12 -10.14 19.59
CA VAL A 149 -15.05 -11.22 19.96
C VAL A 149 -14.79 -11.70 21.39
N LEU A 150 -13.52 -11.87 21.78
CA LEU A 150 -13.20 -12.27 23.16
C LEU A 150 -13.60 -11.21 24.18
N ILE A 151 -13.36 -9.93 23.90
CA ILE A 151 -13.76 -8.81 24.78
C ILE A 151 -15.29 -8.77 24.93
N THR A 152 -16.04 -8.91 23.85
CA THR A 152 -17.51 -8.91 23.91
C THR A 152 -18.05 -10.10 24.70
N LEU A 153 -17.47 -11.30 24.54
CA LEU A 153 -17.82 -12.48 25.34
C LEU A 153 -17.52 -12.28 26.84
N ILE A 154 -16.38 -11.69 27.18
CA ILE A 154 -16.00 -11.38 28.57
C ILE A 154 -16.98 -10.39 29.19
N ILE A 155 -17.34 -9.33 28.46
CA ILE A 155 -18.30 -8.32 28.90
C ILE A 155 -19.67 -8.97 29.16
N VAL A 156 -20.18 -9.77 28.21
CA VAL A 156 -21.46 -10.50 28.36
C VAL A 156 -21.42 -11.44 29.57
N PHE A 157 -20.30 -12.14 29.80
CA PHE A 157 -20.13 -13.03 30.94
C PHE A 157 -20.10 -12.27 32.28
N PHE A 158 -19.41 -11.12 32.34
CA PHE A 158 -19.38 -10.26 33.52
C PHE A 158 -20.75 -9.68 33.86
N PHE A 159 -21.52 -9.23 32.86
CA PHE A 159 -22.88 -8.75 33.07
C PHE A 159 -23.84 -9.87 33.50
N LYS A 160 -23.69 -11.09 32.95
CA LYS A 160 -24.47 -12.26 33.39
C LYS A 160 -24.18 -12.66 34.83
N LYS A 161 -22.94 -12.46 35.31
CA LYS A 161 -22.56 -12.74 36.71
C LYS A 161 -23.20 -11.77 37.70
N HIS A 162 -23.42 -10.52 37.32
CA HIS A 162 -24.00 -9.50 38.22
C HIS A 162 -25.54 -9.50 38.30
N THR A 163 -26.24 -10.11 37.33
CA THR A 163 -27.72 -10.20 37.38
C THR A 163 -28.23 -11.39 38.20
N GLY A 164 -27.35 -12.27 38.69
CA GLY A 164 -27.71 -13.50 39.42
C GLY A 164 -27.81 -13.40 40.94
N LYS A 165 -27.59 -12.24 41.57
CA LYS A 165 -27.63 -12.09 43.04
C LYS A 165 -28.64 -11.04 43.50
N LYS A 166 -29.92 -11.39 43.41
CA LYS A 166 -31.01 -10.80 44.23
C LYS A 166 -31.84 -11.93 44.83
N ARG A 167 -31.42 -12.39 46.01
CA ARG A 167 -32.29 -12.85 47.09
C ARG A 167 -31.80 -12.18 48.37
#